data_AF-A0A448Z121-F1
#
_entry.id   AF-A0A448Z121-F1
#
_cell.length_a   1.000
_cell.length_b   1.000
_cell.length_c   1.000
_cell.angle_alpha   90.00
_cell.angle_beta   90.00
_cell.angle_gamma   90.00
#
_symmetry.space_group_name_H-M   'P 1'
#
loop_
_entity.id
_entity.type
_entity.pdbx_description
1 polymer ?
#
loop_
_entity_poly.entity_id
_entity_poly.type
_entity_poly.pdbx_seq_one_letter_code
_entity_poly.pdbx_strand_id
1 'polypeptide(L)'
;MRERTGARFCWLPLALAAFALAVALVPPALSLAFGGYCTRCGTHHTLPTTEAAKRAALDLRDRMVRSGRIDIDELPGDLRAKLLAPPLGESGSNGSSSNTAGDLTGIPSASDLGLDPSLATERLYERRGKMFGVLVCEKPSTDGDNTGDGSETVVLKAYAGKMGGRWNLRGWAPLVGRVPEEIPEFRRLSAAVTEKFAEIEEASLSPGDGSTATLAKLKAERAALSARAMEEIRRHQLLTNLRGDTTLPITAAFLRGSTRLPGGTGDCAAPKLVAEAIRRGLRPVGICEVFVGATGGMSTTKADGEFYDACESRCEQIAGFLLCGLDDR
;
A
#
# COMPACT_ATOMS: atom_id res chain seq x y z
N MET A 1 -85.54 -13.43 11.48
CA MET A 1 -86.12 -14.70 10.99
C MET A 1 -85.90 -14.78 9.48
N ARG A 2 -85.45 -15.95 9.00
CA ARG A 2 -85.28 -16.39 7.58
C ARG A 2 -84.21 -15.66 6.77
N GLU A 3 -83.07 -16.29 6.46
CA GLU A 3 -82.80 -17.38 5.48
C GLU A 3 -82.52 -16.91 4.05
N ARG A 4 -81.26 -17.17 3.64
CA ARG A 4 -80.75 -17.72 2.37
C ARG A 4 -81.03 -17.02 1.02
N THR A 5 -79.91 -16.74 0.33
CA THR A 5 -79.47 -17.17 -1.03
C THR A 5 -78.62 -16.03 -1.62
N GLY A 6 -77.45 -16.17 -2.22
CA GLY A 6 -76.78 -17.30 -2.86
C GLY A 6 -76.29 -16.81 -4.23
N ALA A 7 -75.06 -16.29 -4.34
CA ALA A 7 -74.41 -16.07 -5.63
C ALA A 7 -72.88 -16.19 -5.49
N ARG A 8 -72.34 -17.14 -6.23
CA ARG A 8 -70.95 -17.57 -6.25
C ARG A 8 -70.13 -16.60 -7.11
N PHE A 9 -69.09 -15.98 -6.55
CA PHE A 9 -68.03 -15.38 -7.33
C PHE A 9 -66.75 -16.20 -7.16
N CYS A 10 -66.27 -16.70 -8.28
CA CYS A 10 -65.08 -17.52 -8.43
C CYS A 10 -63.85 -16.65 -8.14
N TRP A 11 -63.13 -16.94 -7.05
CA TRP A 11 -61.83 -16.36 -6.75
C TRP A 11 -60.77 -17.10 -7.57
N LEU A 12 -60.21 -16.43 -8.57
CA LEU A 12 -58.95 -16.81 -9.22
C LEU A 12 -57.80 -16.43 -8.27
N PRO A 13 -56.92 -17.34 -7.82
CA PRO A 13 -55.73 -16.92 -7.10
C PRO A 13 -54.68 -16.44 -8.10
N LEU A 14 -54.32 -15.15 -8.01
CA LEU A 14 -53.08 -14.61 -8.57
C LEU A 14 -51.89 -15.30 -7.88
N ALA A 15 -51.30 -16.29 -8.54
CA ALA A 15 -49.97 -16.76 -8.18
C ALA A 15 -48.94 -15.78 -8.79
N LEU A 16 -48.54 -14.77 -8.00
CA LEU A 16 -47.30 -14.02 -8.27
C LEU A 16 -46.13 -14.99 -8.13
N ALA A 17 -45.55 -15.41 -9.26
CA ALA A 17 -44.26 -16.07 -9.29
C ALA A 17 -43.18 -15.05 -8.91
N ALA A 18 -42.76 -15.06 -7.64
CA ALA A 18 -41.59 -14.36 -7.17
C ALA A 18 -40.34 -15.00 -7.80
N PHE A 19 -39.82 -14.38 -8.86
CA PHE A 19 -38.47 -14.64 -9.35
C PHE A 19 -37.49 -14.07 -8.33
N ALA A 20 -37.19 -14.86 -7.29
CA ALA A 20 -36.14 -14.56 -6.34
C ALA A 20 -34.80 -14.69 -7.07
N LEU A 21 -34.26 -13.55 -7.52
CA LEU A 21 -32.87 -13.44 -7.96
C LEU A 21 -32.00 -13.83 -6.77
N ALA A 22 -31.43 -15.04 -6.80
CA ALA A 22 -30.45 -15.49 -5.84
C ALA A 22 -29.17 -14.67 -6.03
N VAL A 23 -29.13 -13.47 -5.44
CA VAL A 23 -27.87 -12.80 -5.11
C VAL A 23 -27.18 -13.72 -4.13
N ALA A 24 -26.13 -14.39 -4.57
CA ALA A 24 -25.25 -15.15 -3.69
C ALA A 24 -24.74 -14.19 -2.61
N LEU A 25 -25.31 -14.31 -1.40
CA LEU A 25 -24.79 -13.65 -0.22
C LEU A 25 -23.46 -14.33 0.11
N VAL A 26 -22.37 -13.75 -0.41
CA VAL A 26 -21.02 -14.06 0.06
C VAL A 26 -20.97 -13.62 1.53
N PRO A 27 -20.69 -14.52 2.49
CA PRO A 27 -20.54 -14.10 3.88
C PRO A 27 -19.34 -13.14 3.99
N PRO A 28 -19.40 -12.07 4.80
CA PRO A 28 -18.25 -11.21 5.02
C PRO A 28 -17.30 -11.91 5.99
N ALA A 29 -16.58 -12.91 5.50
CA ALA A 29 -15.28 -13.19 6.08
C ALA A 29 -14.37 -12.06 5.59
N LEU A 30 -14.03 -11.13 6.49
CA LEU A 30 -12.99 -10.12 6.29
C LEU A 30 -11.64 -10.83 6.11
N SER A 31 -11.45 -11.53 4.99
CA SER A 31 -10.13 -12.03 4.61
C SER A 31 -9.39 -10.84 4.05
N LEU A 32 -8.32 -10.43 4.73
CA LEU A 32 -7.45 -9.40 4.19
C LEU A 32 -7.03 -9.79 2.77
N ALA A 33 -7.14 -8.87 1.82
CA ALA A 33 -6.82 -9.16 0.43
C ALA A 33 -6.51 -7.90 -0.37
N PHE A 34 -5.82 -8.08 -1.49
CA PHE A 34 -5.68 -7.07 -2.52
C PHE A 34 -6.55 -7.50 -3.69
N GLY A 35 -7.65 -6.80 -3.95
CA GLY A 35 -8.56 -7.17 -5.02
C GLY A 35 -9.34 -5.99 -5.58
N GLY A 36 -9.94 -6.19 -6.75
CA GLY A 36 -10.78 -5.21 -7.41
C GLY A 36 -11.36 -5.72 -8.71
N TYR A 37 -12.35 -5.01 -9.24
CA TYR A 37 -12.95 -5.33 -10.53
C TYR A 37 -12.06 -4.87 -11.70
N CYS A 38 -11.98 -5.68 -12.75
CA CYS A 38 -11.23 -5.37 -13.95
C CYS A 38 -12.16 -5.03 -15.11
N THR A 39 -12.10 -3.79 -15.60
CA THR A 39 -12.89 -3.34 -16.75
C THR A 39 -12.45 -3.94 -18.09
N ARG A 40 -11.28 -4.59 -18.14
CA ARG A 40 -10.73 -5.24 -19.34
C ARG A 40 -11.33 -6.62 -19.58
N CYS A 41 -11.30 -7.49 -18.57
CA CYS A 41 -11.83 -8.86 -18.67
C CYS A 41 -13.26 -9.00 -18.13
N GLY A 42 -13.76 -8.01 -17.37
CA GLY A 42 -15.11 -8.01 -16.82
C GLY A 42 -15.27 -8.80 -15.51
N THR A 43 -14.19 -9.21 -14.86
CA THR A 43 -14.19 -10.07 -13.66
C THR A 43 -13.53 -9.38 -12.46
N HIS A 44 -13.89 -9.79 -11.25
CA HIS A 44 -13.20 -9.41 -10.03
C HIS A 44 -11.98 -10.30 -9.79
N HIS A 45 -10.81 -9.70 -9.61
CA HIS A 45 -9.60 -10.43 -9.26
C HIS A 45 -9.21 -10.14 -7.83
N THR A 46 -8.71 -11.16 -7.14
CA THR A 46 -8.31 -11.05 -5.73
C THR A 46 -7.01 -11.82 -5.54
N LEU A 47 -6.07 -11.19 -4.85
CA LEU A 47 -4.85 -11.79 -4.35
C LEU A 47 -4.97 -11.89 -2.82
N PRO A 48 -5.00 -13.10 -2.23
CA PRO A 48 -5.30 -13.28 -0.82
C PRO A 48 -4.13 -12.89 0.09
N THR A 49 -4.44 -12.54 1.34
CA THR A 49 -3.45 -12.52 2.42
C THR A 49 -3.25 -13.92 2.99
N THR A 50 -2.16 -14.57 2.58
CA THR A 50 -1.78 -15.91 3.05
C THR A 50 -0.98 -15.86 4.35
N GLU A 51 -0.96 -16.97 5.10
CA GLU A 51 -0.12 -17.09 6.31
C GLU A 51 1.39 -16.99 6.00
N ALA A 52 1.81 -17.38 4.80
CA ALA A 52 3.18 -17.15 4.34
C ALA A 52 3.48 -15.64 4.20
N ALA A 53 2.54 -14.87 3.63
CA ALA A 53 2.69 -13.43 3.48
C ALA A 53 2.66 -12.70 4.84
N LYS A 54 1.79 -13.11 5.78
CA LYS A 54 1.76 -12.57 7.15
C LYS A 54 3.06 -12.80 7.90
N ARG A 55 3.58 -14.05 7.88
CA ARG A 55 4.87 -14.39 8.49
C ARG A 55 6.00 -13.56 7.90
N ALA A 56 6.07 -13.47 6.58
CA ALA A 56 7.11 -12.69 5.91
C ALA A 56 7.01 -11.18 6.19
N ALA A 57 5.79 -10.64 6.40
CA ALA A 57 5.58 -9.25 6.81
C ALA A 57 6.06 -8.98 8.24
N LEU A 58 5.78 -9.88 9.19
CA LEU A 58 6.30 -9.80 10.56
C LEU A 58 7.81 -9.96 10.58
N ASP A 59 8.37 -10.92 9.84
CA ASP A 59 9.83 -11.10 9.71
C ASP A 59 10.51 -9.86 9.11
N LEU A 60 9.87 -9.17 8.17
CA LEU A 60 10.35 -7.89 7.64
C LEU A 60 10.38 -6.83 8.74
N ARG A 61 9.27 -6.65 9.47
CA ARG A 61 9.18 -5.70 10.59
C ARG A 61 10.25 -5.99 11.63
N ASP A 62 10.36 -7.22 12.10
CA ASP A 62 11.28 -7.60 13.17
C ASP A 62 12.74 -7.48 12.74
N ARG A 63 13.05 -7.70 11.46
CA ARG A 63 14.40 -7.39 10.92
C ARG A 63 14.69 -5.88 10.93
N MET A 64 13.74 -5.04 10.54
CA MET A 64 13.93 -3.59 10.56
C MET A 64 14.07 -3.04 11.98
N VAL A 65 13.25 -3.54 12.92
CA VAL A 65 13.30 -3.12 14.33
C VAL A 65 14.60 -3.58 14.98
N ARG A 66 14.97 -4.87 14.85
CA ARG A 66 16.21 -5.40 15.46
C ARG A 66 17.47 -4.75 14.91
N SER A 67 17.55 -4.55 13.60
CA SER A 67 18.71 -3.90 12.99
C SER A 67 18.75 -2.39 13.20
N GLY A 68 17.63 -1.79 13.62
CA GLY A 68 17.45 -0.34 13.66
C GLY A 68 17.45 0.34 12.29
N ARG A 69 17.41 -0.42 11.17
CA ARG A 69 17.58 0.11 9.81
C ARG A 69 16.50 -0.38 8.84
N ILE A 70 15.99 0.54 8.03
CA ILE A 70 15.06 0.25 6.93
C ILE A 70 15.81 -0.13 5.64
N ASP A 71 17.00 0.41 5.47
CA ASP A 71 17.90 0.27 4.32
C ASP A 71 18.94 -0.84 4.50
N ILE A 72 18.63 -1.87 5.31
CA ILE A 72 19.58 -2.93 5.66
C ILE A 72 20.17 -3.67 4.45
N ASP A 73 19.45 -3.71 3.32
CA ASP A 73 19.91 -4.32 2.06
C ASP A 73 20.87 -3.41 1.25
N GLU A 74 21.00 -2.14 1.60
CA GLU A 74 21.99 -1.20 1.04
C GLU A 74 23.34 -1.30 1.74
N LEU A 75 23.39 -1.86 2.95
CA LEU A 75 24.59 -1.90 3.77
C LEU A 75 25.63 -2.91 3.24
N PRO A 76 26.93 -2.65 3.45
CA PRO A 76 28.00 -3.63 3.23
C PRO A 76 27.73 -4.96 3.94
N GLY A 77 28.18 -6.07 3.36
CA GLY A 77 27.83 -7.42 3.83
C GLY A 77 28.25 -7.72 5.27
N ASP A 78 29.40 -7.22 5.69
CA ASP A 78 29.93 -7.31 7.06
C ASP A 78 29.08 -6.52 8.06
N LEU A 79 28.74 -5.26 7.73
CA LEU A 79 27.89 -4.41 8.57
C LEU A 79 26.46 -4.96 8.65
N ARG A 80 25.92 -5.41 7.52
CA ARG A 80 24.62 -6.07 7.44
C ARG A 80 24.58 -7.32 8.32
N ALA A 81 25.59 -8.19 8.23
CA ALA A 81 25.66 -9.40 9.04
C ALA A 81 25.74 -9.07 10.53
N LYS A 82 26.53 -8.06 10.90
CA LYS A 82 26.63 -7.58 12.29
C LYS A 82 25.30 -7.08 12.84
N LEU A 83 24.54 -6.29 12.06
CA LEU A 83 23.24 -5.75 12.49
C LEU A 83 22.09 -6.78 12.47
N LEU A 84 22.24 -7.87 11.71
CA LEU A 84 21.28 -8.98 11.69
C LEU A 84 21.60 -10.08 12.71
N ALA A 85 22.80 -10.08 13.29
CA ALA A 85 23.19 -11.08 14.27
C ALA A 85 22.27 -11.01 15.50
N PRO A 86 21.83 -12.15 16.05
CA PRO A 86 21.11 -12.17 17.31
C PRO A 86 21.99 -11.55 18.41
N PRO A 87 21.40 -10.87 19.41
CA PRO A 87 22.17 -10.34 20.53
C PRO A 87 22.96 -11.46 21.21
N LEU A 88 24.22 -11.18 21.55
CA LEU A 88 25.10 -12.13 22.23
C LEU A 88 24.60 -12.36 23.67
N GLY A 89 23.80 -13.40 23.88
CA GLY A 89 23.54 -14.03 25.17
C GLY A 89 22.33 -13.53 25.96
N GLU A 90 21.23 -14.30 25.90
CA GLU A 90 20.44 -14.62 27.09
C GLU A 90 20.48 -16.14 27.28
N SER A 91 21.43 -16.61 28.06
CA SER A 91 21.39 -17.97 28.62
C SER A 91 20.35 -18.00 29.73
N GLY A 92 19.17 -18.54 29.40
CA GLY A 92 18.15 -19.14 30.27
C GLY A 92 17.93 -18.61 31.70
N SER A 93 16.77 -17.99 31.92
CA SER A 93 15.96 -18.25 33.13
C SER A 93 14.50 -17.81 32.90
N ASN A 94 13.56 -18.69 33.25
CA ASN A 94 12.11 -18.45 33.24
C ASN A 94 11.70 -17.19 34.04
N GLY A 95 10.73 -16.43 33.51
CA GLY A 95 9.80 -15.67 34.35
C GLY A 95 9.33 -14.31 33.79
N SER A 96 8.02 -14.22 33.56
CA SER A 96 7.18 -13.01 33.63
C SER A 96 7.41 -11.88 32.62
N SER A 97 6.48 -11.79 31.67
CA SER A 97 6.27 -10.70 30.72
C SER A 97 6.10 -9.32 31.38
N SER A 98 6.95 -8.37 31.01
CA SER A 98 6.60 -6.95 30.92
C SER A 98 7.29 -6.33 29.71
N ASN A 99 6.49 -5.79 28.79
CA ASN A 99 6.96 -5.05 27.62
C ASN A 99 7.50 -3.69 28.07
N THR A 100 8.81 -3.54 28.06
CA THR A 100 9.50 -2.25 27.96
C THR A 100 10.59 -2.39 26.91
N ALA A 101 10.65 -1.41 26.01
CA ALA A 101 11.66 -1.31 24.96
C ALA A 101 13.05 -1.66 25.53
N GLY A 102 13.59 -2.80 25.08
CA GLY A 102 14.88 -3.30 25.53
C GLY A 102 15.97 -2.27 25.26
N ASP A 103 16.77 -2.01 26.29
CA ASP A 103 17.91 -1.12 26.30
C ASP A 103 18.88 -1.49 25.16
N LEU A 104 18.96 -0.65 24.11
CA LEU A 104 19.84 -0.82 22.94
C LEU A 104 21.27 -0.33 23.22
N THR A 105 21.79 -0.55 24.43
CA THR A 105 23.13 -0.11 24.85
C THR A 105 24.22 -1.02 24.27
N GLY A 106 24.48 -0.89 22.97
CA GLY A 106 25.60 -1.60 22.33
C GLY A 106 25.67 -1.53 20.80
N ILE A 107 24.62 -1.03 20.14
CA ILE A 107 24.66 -0.77 18.70
C ILE A 107 25.15 0.67 18.50
N PRO A 108 26.25 0.92 17.75
CA PRO A 108 26.69 2.28 17.42
C PRO A 108 25.52 3.06 16.83
N SER A 109 25.39 4.35 17.16
CA SER A 109 24.32 5.15 16.59
C SER A 109 24.47 5.20 15.06
N ALA A 110 23.37 5.39 14.33
CA ALA A 110 23.42 5.49 12.86
C ALA A 110 24.43 6.56 12.38
N SER A 111 24.57 7.63 13.17
CA SER A 111 25.53 8.71 12.95
C SER A 111 26.99 8.26 13.07
N ASP A 112 27.31 7.38 14.02
CA ASP A 112 28.67 6.88 14.26
C ASP A 112 29.17 5.98 13.11
N LEU A 113 28.24 5.42 12.34
CA LEU A 113 28.51 4.54 11.21
C LEU A 113 28.42 5.26 9.84
N GLY A 114 28.22 6.59 9.84
CA GLY A 114 28.04 7.38 8.62
C GLY A 114 26.77 7.01 7.84
N LEU A 115 25.79 6.41 8.50
CA LEU A 115 24.55 5.96 7.87
C LEU A 115 23.51 7.09 7.86
N ASP A 116 22.67 7.12 6.83
CA ASP A 116 21.61 8.13 6.72
C ASP A 116 20.63 8.00 7.91
N PRO A 117 20.54 8.99 8.81
CA PRO A 117 19.69 8.92 10.00
C PRO A 117 18.20 9.02 9.68
N SER A 118 17.83 9.39 8.45
CA SER A 118 16.44 9.44 7.99
C SER A 118 15.84 8.05 7.72
N LEU A 119 16.68 7.01 7.72
CA LEU A 119 16.33 5.61 7.46
C LEU A 119 16.48 4.73 8.71
N ALA A 120 16.79 5.34 9.85
CA ALA A 120 16.71 4.66 11.13
C ALA A 120 15.26 4.31 11.45
N THR A 121 15.02 3.09 11.93
CA THR A 121 13.68 2.60 12.25
C THR A 121 13.01 3.44 13.34
N GLU A 122 13.79 4.03 14.25
CA GLU A 122 13.32 5.00 15.27
C GLU A 122 12.49 6.14 14.66
N ARG A 123 12.80 6.61 13.45
CA ARG A 123 12.03 7.68 12.79
C ARG A 123 10.57 7.32 12.54
N LEU A 124 10.25 6.03 12.41
CA LEU A 124 8.87 5.55 12.28
C LEU A 124 8.10 5.70 13.60
N TYR A 125 8.80 5.64 14.73
CA TYR A 125 8.24 5.74 16.08
C TYR A 125 8.28 7.16 16.66
N GLU A 126 9.12 8.05 16.11
CA GLU A 126 9.14 9.47 16.53
C GLU A 126 8.10 10.33 15.82
N ARG A 127 7.94 10.15 14.49
CA ARG A 127 7.18 11.09 13.65
C ARG A 127 5.81 10.56 13.28
N ARG A 128 5.79 9.48 12.50
CA ARG A 128 4.59 8.86 11.95
C ARG A 128 4.95 7.47 11.43
N GLY A 129 4.21 6.46 11.86
CA GLY A 129 4.34 5.12 11.32
C GLY A 129 3.94 5.03 9.85
N LYS A 130 4.25 3.89 9.21
CA LYS A 130 4.12 3.70 7.77
C LYS A 130 3.63 2.30 7.41
N MET A 131 2.94 2.20 6.29
CA MET A 131 2.59 0.90 5.69
C MET A 131 3.80 0.31 4.97
N PHE A 132 4.10 -0.94 5.31
CA PHE A 132 5.02 -1.82 4.61
C PHE A 132 4.22 -2.99 4.05
N GLY A 133 4.68 -3.55 2.93
CA GLY A 133 4.02 -4.68 2.31
C GLY A 133 5.02 -5.74 1.89
N VAL A 134 4.54 -6.98 1.87
CA VAL A 134 5.25 -8.15 1.38
C VAL A 134 4.39 -8.88 0.37
N LEU A 135 5.03 -9.37 -0.69
CA LEU A 135 4.41 -10.22 -1.70
C LEU A 135 5.21 -11.50 -1.85
N VAL A 136 4.57 -12.62 -1.52
CA VAL A 136 5.08 -13.96 -1.78
C VAL A 136 4.73 -14.30 -3.23
N CYS A 137 5.74 -14.71 -3.97
CA CYS A 137 5.62 -15.13 -5.36
C CYS A 137 6.30 -16.49 -5.56
N GLU A 138 5.97 -17.13 -6.68
CA GLU A 138 6.67 -18.30 -7.19
C GLU A 138 7.39 -17.94 -8.49
N LYS A 139 8.56 -18.53 -8.72
CA LYS A 139 9.18 -18.50 -10.05
C LYS A 139 8.45 -19.48 -10.97
N PRO A 140 8.20 -19.10 -12.24
CA PRO A 140 7.75 -20.06 -13.24
C PRO A 140 8.76 -21.21 -13.34
N SER A 141 8.28 -22.45 -13.35
CA SER A 141 9.12 -23.61 -13.65
C SER A 141 9.72 -23.45 -15.05
N THR A 142 11.04 -23.45 -15.16
CA THR A 142 11.69 -23.55 -16.47
C THR A 142 11.55 -24.98 -16.97
N ASP A 143 10.98 -25.17 -18.17
CA ASP A 143 10.84 -26.47 -18.81
C ASP A 143 12.18 -27.24 -18.81
N GLY A 144 12.30 -28.22 -17.92
CA GLY A 144 13.52 -29.02 -17.75
C GLY A 144 13.75 -29.56 -16.33
N ASP A 145 13.32 -28.85 -15.28
CA ASP A 145 13.44 -29.33 -13.90
C ASP A 145 12.26 -30.21 -13.51
N ASN A 146 12.28 -31.44 -14.03
CA ASN A 146 11.40 -32.53 -13.62
C ASN A 146 11.94 -33.23 -12.36
N THR A 147 12.52 -32.47 -11.44
CA THR A 147 12.79 -32.90 -10.07
C THR A 147 11.69 -32.35 -9.20
N GLY A 148 10.77 -33.23 -8.80
CA GLY A 148 9.63 -32.87 -8.00
C GLY A 148 10.01 -32.11 -6.72
N ASP A 149 9.07 -31.25 -6.33
CA ASP A 149 8.96 -30.54 -5.06
C ASP A 149 9.64 -29.15 -4.98
N GLY A 150 8.85 -28.12 -5.30
CA GLY A 150 9.07 -26.73 -4.87
C GLY A 150 9.32 -25.74 -6.00
N SER A 151 8.28 -25.01 -6.44
CA SER A 151 8.51 -23.75 -7.15
C SER A 151 9.29 -22.80 -6.23
N GLU A 152 10.40 -22.25 -6.72
CA GLU A 152 11.25 -21.39 -5.90
C GLU A 152 10.42 -20.17 -5.42
N THR A 153 10.25 -20.08 -4.10
CA THR A 153 9.49 -18.98 -3.48
C THR A 153 10.35 -17.73 -3.42
N VAL A 154 9.81 -16.61 -3.91
CA VAL A 154 10.43 -15.29 -3.89
C VAL A 154 9.59 -14.34 -3.06
N VAL A 155 10.21 -13.65 -2.11
CA VAL A 155 9.55 -12.65 -1.28
C VAL A 155 9.97 -11.25 -1.72
N LEU A 156 9.03 -10.45 -2.19
CA LEU A 156 9.21 -9.03 -2.49
C LEU A 156 8.76 -8.18 -1.30
N LYS A 157 9.32 -6.98 -1.16
CA LYS A 157 8.96 -6.02 -0.11
C LYS A 157 8.80 -4.60 -0.67
N ALA A 158 7.91 -3.82 -0.09
CA ALA A 158 7.65 -2.43 -0.48
C ALA A 158 7.27 -1.57 0.74
N TYR A 159 7.38 -0.25 0.60
CA TYR A 159 6.83 0.72 1.54
C TYR A 159 5.93 1.72 0.80
N ALA A 160 4.89 2.22 1.47
CA ALA A 160 4.03 3.26 0.93
C ALA A 160 4.72 4.63 1.02
N GLY A 161 4.67 5.52 0.01
CA GLY A 161 5.27 6.86 0.13
C GLY A 161 6.79 6.89 -0.04
N LYS A 162 7.39 8.05 0.25
CA LYS A 162 8.84 8.25 0.33
C LYS A 162 9.43 7.75 1.64
N MET A 163 10.62 7.14 1.62
CA MET A 163 11.39 6.78 2.81
C MET A 163 12.72 7.52 2.80
N GLY A 164 13.06 8.23 3.87
CA GLY A 164 14.25 9.09 3.89
C GLY A 164 14.31 10.10 2.73
N GLY A 165 13.14 10.62 2.31
CA GLY A 165 13.03 11.50 1.13
C GLY A 165 13.11 10.81 -0.24
N ARG A 166 13.41 9.50 -0.29
CA ARG A 166 13.58 8.70 -1.51
C ARG A 166 12.32 7.91 -1.87
N TRP A 167 12.00 7.81 -3.15
CA TRP A 167 10.92 6.93 -3.63
C TRP A 167 11.36 5.48 -3.73
N ASN A 168 12.62 5.26 -4.10
CA ASN A 168 13.20 3.94 -4.34
C ASN A 168 14.40 3.73 -3.41
N LEU A 169 14.42 2.59 -2.74
CA LEU A 169 15.54 2.05 -1.97
C LEU A 169 15.96 0.70 -2.58
N ARG A 170 17.24 0.35 -2.53
CA ARG A 170 17.72 -0.94 -3.04
C ARG A 170 17.08 -2.09 -2.25
N GLY A 171 16.68 -3.15 -2.95
CA GLY A 171 16.02 -4.31 -2.34
C GLY A 171 14.54 -4.09 -2.03
N TRP A 172 13.98 -2.91 -2.31
CA TRP A 172 12.56 -2.61 -2.22
C TRP A 172 11.94 -2.48 -3.61
N ALA A 173 10.68 -2.89 -3.76
CA ALA A 173 9.93 -2.70 -4.99
C ALA A 173 9.83 -1.19 -5.30
N PRO A 174 10.18 -0.76 -6.52
CA PRO A 174 10.22 0.65 -6.86
C PRO A 174 8.83 1.26 -6.98
N LEU A 175 8.78 2.58 -7.03
CA LEU A 175 7.58 3.32 -7.42
C LEU A 175 7.06 2.85 -8.78
N VAL A 176 5.73 2.76 -8.89
CA VAL A 176 5.06 2.50 -10.16
C VAL A 176 5.23 3.72 -11.09
N GLY A 177 5.78 3.48 -12.28
CA GLY A 177 6.04 4.52 -13.27
C GLY A 177 7.36 5.24 -13.04
N ARG A 178 7.42 6.54 -13.38
CA ARG A 178 8.64 7.33 -13.22
C ARG A 178 8.74 7.96 -11.84
N VAL A 179 9.98 8.12 -11.39
CA VAL A 179 10.28 8.90 -10.19
C VAL A 179 9.94 10.37 -10.48
N PRO A 180 9.11 11.05 -9.64
CA PRO A 180 8.67 12.42 -9.88
C PRO A 180 9.81 13.41 -10.12
N GLU A 181 10.95 13.24 -9.44
CA GLU A 181 12.14 14.07 -9.59
C GLU A 181 12.75 14.01 -11.01
N GLU A 182 12.44 12.98 -11.80
CA GLU A 182 12.87 12.87 -13.20
C GLU A 182 11.92 13.60 -14.16
N ILE A 183 10.75 14.04 -13.71
CA ILE A 183 9.73 14.69 -14.53
C ILE A 183 9.95 16.21 -14.47
N PRO A 184 10.35 16.89 -15.58
CA PRO A 184 10.68 18.32 -15.53
C PRO A 184 9.53 19.21 -15.08
N GLU A 185 8.31 18.96 -15.57
CA GLU A 185 7.13 19.74 -15.18
C GLU A 185 6.76 19.51 -13.71
N PHE A 186 6.87 18.28 -13.19
CA PHE A 186 6.69 18.01 -11.77
C PHE A 186 7.69 18.81 -10.93
N ARG A 187 8.98 18.82 -11.30
CA ARG A 187 10.00 19.60 -10.57
C ARG A 187 9.65 21.08 -10.53
N ARG A 188 9.23 21.65 -11.66
CA ARG A 188 8.80 23.05 -11.75
C ARG A 188 7.60 23.32 -10.84
N LEU A 189 6.58 22.47 -10.89
CA LEU A 189 5.37 22.61 -10.06
C LEU A 189 5.69 22.42 -8.57
N SER A 190 6.55 21.46 -8.23
CA SER A 190 6.99 21.24 -6.84
C SER A 190 7.76 22.44 -6.30
N ALA A 191 8.64 23.05 -7.11
CA ALA A 191 9.34 24.28 -6.72
C ALA A 191 8.35 25.43 -6.47
N ALA A 192 7.38 25.62 -7.36
CA ALA A 192 6.33 26.63 -7.19
C ALA A 192 5.44 26.38 -5.95
N VAL A 193 5.18 25.11 -5.60
CA VAL A 193 4.48 24.76 -4.35
C VAL A 193 5.30 25.17 -3.14
N THR A 194 6.61 24.93 -3.14
CA THR A 194 7.52 25.32 -2.05
C THR A 194 7.59 26.84 -1.91
N GLU A 195 7.72 27.57 -3.01
CA GLU A 195 7.69 29.05 -3.03
C GLU A 195 6.38 29.59 -2.44
N LYS A 196 5.24 29.07 -2.89
CA LYS A 196 3.92 29.46 -2.35
C LYS A 196 3.73 29.10 -0.89
N PHE A 197 4.38 28.05 -0.40
CA PHE A 197 4.35 27.70 1.02
C PHE A 197 5.10 28.74 1.85
N ALA A 198 6.26 29.21 1.40
CA ALA A 198 7.00 30.29 2.05
C ALA A 198 6.20 31.61 2.06
N GLU A 199 5.55 31.97 0.95
CA GLU A 199 4.66 33.15 0.89
C GLU A 199 3.50 33.05 1.92
N ILE A 200 2.94 31.84 2.12
CA ILE A 200 1.88 31.60 3.11
C ILE A 200 2.41 31.77 4.53
N GLU A 201 3.60 31.28 4.83
CA GLU A 201 4.23 31.44 6.15
C GLU A 201 4.47 32.92 6.46
N GLU A 202 5.05 33.66 5.53
CA GLU A 202 5.28 35.10 5.68
C GLU A 202 3.97 35.89 5.86
N ALA A 203 2.96 35.62 5.03
CA ALA A 203 1.65 36.26 5.13
C ALA A 203 0.93 35.92 6.45
N SER A 204 1.15 34.73 7.00
CA SER A 204 0.56 34.30 8.28
C SER A 204 1.17 35.02 9.49
N LEU A 205 2.37 35.58 9.35
CA LEU A 205 3.08 36.31 10.41
C LEU A 205 2.78 37.82 10.43
N SER A 206 2.10 38.36 9.41
CA SER A 206 1.81 39.80 9.28
C SER A 206 0.41 40.15 9.83
N PRO A 207 0.29 40.94 10.92
CA PRO A 207 -1.00 41.33 11.49
C PRO A 207 -1.67 42.45 10.68
N GLY A 208 -2.70 42.13 9.91
CA GLY A 208 -3.55 43.09 9.18
C GLY A 208 -4.89 42.48 8.77
N ASP A 209 -5.96 43.27 8.68
CA ASP A 209 -7.33 42.82 8.35
C ASP A 209 -7.46 42.27 6.90
N GLY A 210 -6.68 42.81 5.96
CA GLY A 210 -6.50 42.32 4.60
C GLY A 210 -5.69 41.01 4.48
N SER A 211 -5.17 40.48 5.60
CA SER A 211 -4.37 39.25 5.65
C SER A 211 -5.22 38.01 5.38
N THR A 212 -6.49 37.98 5.80
CA THR A 212 -7.34 36.78 5.71
C THR A 212 -7.71 36.38 4.27
N ALA A 213 -8.15 37.34 3.46
CA ALA A 213 -8.48 37.11 2.04
C ALA A 213 -7.23 36.78 1.21
N THR A 214 -6.12 37.45 1.49
CA THR A 214 -4.82 37.21 0.85
C THR A 214 -4.31 35.80 1.17
N LEU A 215 -4.36 35.40 2.45
CA LEU A 215 -3.96 34.06 2.89
C LEU A 215 -4.84 32.97 2.28
N ALA A 216 -6.16 33.20 2.17
CA ALA A 216 -7.07 32.27 1.51
C ALA A 216 -6.72 32.09 0.02
N LYS A 217 -6.42 33.19 -0.68
CA LYS A 217 -5.96 33.16 -2.07
C LYS A 217 -4.66 32.36 -2.22
N LEU A 218 -3.65 32.64 -1.40
CA LEU A 218 -2.37 31.90 -1.43
C LEU A 218 -2.55 30.41 -1.16
N LYS A 219 -3.38 30.05 -0.18
CA LYS A 219 -3.72 28.64 0.11
C LYS A 219 -4.40 27.96 -1.07
N ALA A 220 -5.29 28.65 -1.78
CA ALA A 220 -5.96 28.16 -2.98
C ALA A 220 -4.97 27.97 -4.15
N GLU A 221 -4.07 28.94 -4.38
CA GLU A 221 -3.01 28.85 -5.39
C GLU A 221 -2.07 27.67 -5.12
N ARG A 222 -1.60 27.52 -3.88
CA ARG A 222 -0.78 26.38 -3.46
C ARG A 222 -1.51 25.05 -3.67
N ALA A 223 -2.79 24.97 -3.32
CA ALA A 223 -3.60 23.77 -3.53
C ALA A 223 -3.75 23.43 -5.03
N ALA A 224 -3.95 24.44 -5.88
CA ALA A 224 -4.02 24.26 -7.33
C ALA A 224 -2.69 23.77 -7.93
N LEU A 225 -1.55 24.34 -7.48
CA LEU A 225 -0.21 23.88 -7.89
C LEU A 225 0.06 22.44 -7.42
N SER A 226 -0.30 22.11 -6.18
CA SER A 226 -0.19 20.75 -5.64
C SER A 226 -1.05 19.76 -6.43
N ALA A 227 -2.28 20.13 -6.77
CA ALA A 227 -3.16 19.30 -7.61
C ALA A 227 -2.59 19.07 -9.01
N ARG A 228 -2.00 20.09 -9.63
CA ARG A 228 -1.29 19.97 -10.92
C ARG A 228 -0.06 19.07 -10.81
N ALA A 229 0.75 19.23 -9.76
CA ALA A 229 1.94 18.38 -9.55
C ALA A 229 1.54 16.91 -9.43
N MET A 230 0.48 16.61 -8.67
CA MET A 230 -0.03 15.24 -8.55
C MET A 230 -0.60 14.71 -9.87
N GLU A 231 -1.23 15.55 -10.67
CA GLU A 231 -1.69 15.18 -12.02
C GLU A 231 -0.52 14.81 -12.94
N GLU A 232 0.59 15.56 -12.87
CA GLU A 232 1.80 15.22 -13.62
C GLU A 232 2.40 13.89 -13.19
N ILE A 233 2.41 13.56 -11.89
CA ILE A 233 2.81 12.20 -11.47
C ILE A 233 1.92 11.16 -12.15
N ARG A 234 0.59 11.32 -12.09
CA ARG A 234 -0.38 10.37 -12.67
C ARG A 234 -0.18 10.14 -14.17
N ARG A 235 0.15 11.20 -14.91
CA ARG A 235 0.46 11.14 -16.34
C ARG A 235 1.64 10.25 -16.68
N HIS A 236 2.53 10.03 -15.72
CA HIS A 236 3.76 9.25 -15.88
C HIS A 236 3.74 7.91 -15.12
N GLN A 237 2.60 7.55 -14.50
CA GLN A 237 2.40 6.25 -13.86
C GLN A 237 1.87 5.23 -14.87
N LEU A 238 2.77 4.44 -15.44
CA LEU A 238 2.44 3.31 -16.31
C LEU A 238 2.13 2.09 -15.45
N LEU A 239 0.96 1.48 -15.67
CA LEU A 239 0.61 0.19 -15.10
C LEU A 239 0.71 -0.89 -16.17
N THR A 240 1.32 -2.01 -15.81
CA THR A 240 1.27 -3.26 -16.58
C THR A 240 0.50 -4.27 -15.74
N ASN A 241 -0.36 -5.09 -16.35
CA ASN A 241 -1.05 -6.19 -15.67
C ASN A 241 -0.32 -7.53 -15.84
N LEU A 242 -0.81 -8.59 -15.20
CA LEU A 242 -0.23 -9.94 -15.29
C LEU A 242 -0.35 -10.57 -16.69
N ARG A 243 -1.28 -10.13 -17.55
CA ARG A 243 -1.34 -10.51 -18.99
C ARG A 243 -0.28 -9.80 -19.83
N GLY A 244 0.32 -8.72 -19.34
CA GLY A 244 1.27 -7.89 -20.07
C GLY A 244 0.64 -6.65 -20.75
N ASP A 245 -0.66 -6.41 -20.58
CA ASP A 245 -1.29 -5.19 -21.07
C ASP A 245 -0.81 -3.99 -20.26
N THR A 246 -0.56 -2.87 -20.96
CA THR A 246 -0.14 -1.62 -20.33
C THR A 246 -1.22 -0.55 -20.43
N THR A 247 -1.29 0.32 -19.43
CA THR A 247 -2.14 1.51 -19.46
C THR A 247 -1.42 2.74 -18.89
N LEU A 248 -1.64 3.88 -19.55
CA LEU A 248 -1.10 5.18 -19.19
C LEU A 248 -2.10 6.26 -19.64
N PRO A 249 -2.44 7.26 -18.79
CA PRO A 249 -2.11 7.37 -17.36
C PRO A 249 -2.73 6.26 -16.50
N ILE A 250 -2.26 6.15 -15.25
CA ILE A 250 -2.83 5.23 -14.24
C ILE A 250 -4.36 5.31 -14.12
N THR A 251 -4.96 6.48 -14.38
CA THR A 251 -6.42 6.70 -14.35
C THR A 251 -7.17 5.88 -15.40
N ALA A 252 -6.53 5.38 -16.44
CA ALA A 252 -7.16 4.50 -17.41
C ALA A 252 -7.38 3.06 -16.89
N ALA A 253 -6.84 2.71 -15.71
CA ALA A 253 -7.15 1.47 -15.01
C ALA A 253 -8.38 1.56 -14.08
N PHE A 254 -8.93 2.76 -13.86
CA PHE A 254 -9.94 2.98 -12.82
C PHE A 254 -11.32 2.42 -13.17
N LEU A 255 -12.01 1.96 -12.12
CA LEU A 255 -13.43 1.62 -12.17
C LEU A 255 -14.27 2.86 -12.52
N ARG A 256 -15.22 2.70 -13.44
CA ARG A 256 -16.13 3.77 -13.86
C ARG A 256 -16.90 4.29 -12.64
N GLY A 257 -16.73 5.56 -12.30
CA GLY A 257 -17.55 6.23 -11.27
C GLY A 257 -16.84 7.32 -10.47
N SER A 258 -15.51 7.28 -10.34
CA SER A 258 -14.75 8.33 -9.66
C SER A 258 -13.96 9.17 -10.65
N THR A 259 -14.28 10.47 -10.72
CA THR A 259 -13.64 11.44 -11.64
C THR A 259 -12.30 11.97 -11.12
N ARG A 260 -11.85 11.53 -9.95
CA ARG A 260 -10.63 12.03 -9.30
C ARG A 260 -9.88 10.92 -8.56
N LEU A 261 -8.72 10.53 -9.08
CA LEU A 261 -7.77 9.64 -8.39
C LEU A 261 -7.30 10.34 -7.09
N PRO A 262 -7.42 9.75 -5.89
CA PRO A 262 -6.84 10.36 -4.70
C PRO A 262 -5.31 10.36 -4.78
N GLY A 263 -4.69 11.33 -4.09
CA GLY A 263 -3.23 11.41 -3.99
C GLY A 263 -2.62 10.13 -3.40
N GLY A 264 -1.46 9.72 -3.94
CA GLY A 264 -0.73 8.53 -3.49
C GLY A 264 -1.21 7.19 -4.09
N THR A 265 -2.18 7.21 -5.02
CA THR A 265 -2.53 6.00 -5.79
C THR A 265 -1.31 5.54 -6.62
N GLY A 266 -1.06 4.23 -6.64
CA GLY A 266 0.13 3.64 -7.27
C GLY A 266 1.42 3.74 -6.44
N ASP A 267 1.39 4.44 -5.30
CA ASP A 267 2.56 4.60 -4.41
C ASP A 267 2.40 3.85 -3.07
N CYS A 268 1.25 3.22 -2.82
CA CYS A 268 1.10 2.25 -1.73
C CYS A 268 1.97 1.00 -1.96
N ALA A 269 2.15 0.19 -0.91
CA ALA A 269 3.02 -0.99 -0.98
C ALA A 269 2.48 -2.04 -1.97
N ALA A 270 1.19 -2.40 -1.91
CA ALA A 270 0.60 -3.40 -2.80
C ALA A 270 0.81 -3.16 -4.32
N PRO A 271 0.49 -1.99 -4.91
CA PRO A 271 0.70 -1.79 -6.33
C PRO A 271 2.18 -1.86 -6.75
N LYS A 272 3.12 -1.39 -5.90
CA LYS A 272 4.56 -1.52 -6.17
C LYS A 272 5.00 -2.99 -6.21
N LEU A 273 4.52 -3.80 -5.26
CA LEU A 273 4.83 -5.22 -5.19
C LEU A 273 4.37 -5.98 -6.42
N VAL A 274 3.11 -5.76 -6.85
CA VAL A 274 2.56 -6.46 -8.01
C VAL A 274 3.26 -6.01 -9.30
N ALA A 275 3.52 -4.71 -9.46
CA ALA A 275 4.28 -4.19 -10.60
C ALA A 275 5.70 -4.81 -10.66
N GLU A 276 6.36 -4.95 -9.50
CA GLU A 276 7.67 -5.58 -9.41
C GLU A 276 7.64 -7.08 -9.71
N ALA A 277 6.60 -7.80 -9.27
CA ALA A 277 6.41 -9.21 -9.64
C ALA A 277 6.25 -9.37 -11.15
N ILE A 278 5.44 -8.52 -11.79
CA ILE A 278 5.26 -8.50 -13.24
C ILE A 278 6.59 -8.22 -13.95
N ARG A 279 7.33 -7.20 -13.52
CA ARG A 279 8.64 -6.83 -14.08
C ARG A 279 9.65 -7.98 -14.00
N ARG A 280 9.55 -8.81 -12.96
CA ARG A 280 10.43 -9.97 -12.72
C ARG A 280 9.87 -11.28 -13.27
N GLY A 281 8.70 -11.26 -13.92
CA GLY A 281 8.05 -12.48 -14.42
C GLY A 281 7.64 -13.47 -13.33
N LEU A 282 7.43 -13.01 -12.10
CA LEU A 282 7.05 -13.84 -10.96
C LEU A 282 5.53 -14.02 -10.89
N ARG A 283 5.08 -15.17 -10.39
CA ARG A 283 3.67 -15.47 -10.13
C ARG A 283 3.29 -15.06 -8.70
N PRO A 284 2.46 -14.02 -8.48
CA PRO A 284 2.02 -13.64 -7.14
C PRO A 284 1.15 -14.73 -6.52
N VAL A 285 1.37 -15.07 -5.24
CA VAL A 285 0.56 -16.09 -4.52
C VAL A 285 -0.04 -15.60 -3.21
N GLY A 286 0.54 -14.58 -2.58
CA GLY A 286 -0.03 -14.01 -1.37
C GLY A 286 0.58 -12.67 -0.98
N ILE A 287 -0.24 -11.76 -0.49
CA ILE A 287 0.16 -10.38 -0.16
C ILE A 287 -0.25 -9.99 1.25
N CYS A 288 0.59 -9.24 1.95
CA CYS A 288 0.25 -8.72 3.27
C CYS A 288 0.83 -7.32 3.44
N GLU A 289 0.03 -6.39 3.98
CA GLU A 289 0.52 -5.10 4.44
C GLU A 289 0.46 -5.01 5.97
N VAL A 290 1.54 -4.51 6.57
CA VAL A 290 1.71 -4.30 8.01
C VAL A 290 2.02 -2.83 8.29
N PHE A 291 1.45 -2.27 9.35
CA PHE A 291 1.80 -0.93 9.81
C PHE A 291 2.97 -1.00 10.80
N VAL A 292 3.98 -0.13 10.63
CA VAL A 292 5.15 -0.07 11.53
C VAL A 292 5.36 1.37 11.99
N GLY A 293 5.42 1.59 13.30
CA GLY A 293 5.75 2.88 13.92
C GLY A 293 4.67 3.43 14.86
N ALA A 294 4.79 4.72 15.18
CA ALA A 294 3.94 5.38 16.17
C ALA A 294 2.46 5.37 15.80
N THR A 295 1.65 5.09 16.82
CA THR A 295 0.19 5.11 16.81
C THR A 295 -0.28 6.41 17.48
N GLY A 296 -1.45 6.94 17.10
CA GLY A 296 -2.03 8.10 17.81
C GLY A 296 -1.57 9.50 17.38
N GLY A 297 -0.81 9.65 16.30
CA GLY A 297 -0.67 10.95 15.63
C GLY A 297 -1.97 11.38 14.94
N MET A 298 -2.08 12.67 14.56
CA MET A 298 -3.26 13.40 14.02
C MET A 298 -3.99 12.79 12.79
N SER A 299 -3.68 11.56 12.37
CA SER A 299 -4.15 10.98 11.11
C SER A 299 -4.23 9.44 11.04
N THR A 300 -3.90 8.65 12.08
CA THR A 300 -3.95 7.17 11.94
C THR A 300 -4.52 6.45 13.16
N THR A 301 -5.61 5.72 12.96
CA THR A 301 -6.16 4.70 13.89
C THR A 301 -5.42 3.35 13.80
N LYS A 302 -4.26 3.33 13.12
CA LYS A 302 -3.47 2.12 12.91
C LYS A 302 -2.63 1.78 14.13
N ALA A 303 -2.43 0.49 14.36
CA ALA A 303 -1.62 -0.07 15.42
C ALA A 303 -0.33 -0.68 14.86
N ASP A 304 0.76 -0.55 15.61
CA ASP A 304 2.06 -1.09 15.24
C ASP A 304 2.01 -2.63 15.19
N GLY A 305 2.53 -3.22 14.12
CA GLY A 305 2.52 -4.66 13.90
C GLY A 305 1.20 -5.23 13.37
N GLU A 306 0.15 -4.42 13.25
CA GLU A 306 -1.15 -4.88 12.74
C GLU A 306 -1.22 -4.91 11.21
N PHE A 307 -1.99 -5.86 10.70
CA PHE A 307 -2.24 -6.04 9.27
C PHE A 307 -3.43 -5.23 8.78
N TYR A 308 -3.37 -4.76 7.53
CA TYR A 308 -4.44 -3.95 6.94
C TYR A 308 -4.69 -4.28 5.48
N ASP A 309 -5.94 -4.07 5.06
CA ASP A 309 -6.35 -4.15 3.68
C ASP A 309 -5.75 -3.05 2.81
N ALA A 310 -5.75 -3.34 1.51
CA ALA A 310 -5.52 -2.32 0.50
C ALA A 310 -6.53 -1.18 0.66
N CYS A 311 -6.09 0.06 0.47
CA CYS A 311 -7.00 1.18 0.63
C CYS A 311 -8.05 1.25 -0.51
N GLU A 312 -9.33 1.10 -0.14
CA GLU A 312 -10.50 1.09 -1.01
C GLU A 312 -10.53 2.24 -2.03
N SER A 313 -10.26 3.46 -1.57
CA SER A 313 -10.32 4.66 -2.42
C SER A 313 -9.18 4.79 -3.43
N ARG A 314 -8.11 4.00 -3.32
CA ARG A 314 -6.92 4.13 -4.19
C ARG A 314 -6.45 2.80 -4.77
N CYS A 315 -6.03 1.87 -3.92
CA CYS A 315 -5.41 0.62 -4.34
C CYS A 315 -6.40 -0.32 -5.02
N GLU A 316 -7.58 -0.51 -4.43
CA GLU A 316 -8.61 -1.41 -4.98
C GLU A 316 -9.11 -0.95 -6.35
N GLN A 317 -9.10 0.36 -6.59
CA GLN A 317 -9.52 0.97 -7.85
C GLN A 317 -8.62 0.60 -9.05
N ILE A 318 -7.37 0.18 -8.81
CA ILE A 318 -6.43 -0.29 -9.84
C ILE A 318 -6.10 -1.78 -9.69
N ALA A 319 -6.53 -2.42 -8.60
CA ALA A 319 -6.18 -3.80 -8.27
C ALA A 319 -6.67 -4.79 -9.32
N GLY A 320 -7.92 -4.65 -9.77
CA GLY A 320 -8.49 -5.53 -10.78
C GLY A 320 -7.71 -5.48 -12.10
N PHE A 321 -7.31 -4.29 -12.55
CA PHE A 321 -6.44 -4.18 -13.72
C PHE A 321 -5.10 -4.87 -13.48
N LEU A 322 -4.39 -4.56 -12.40
CA LEU A 322 -3.07 -5.12 -12.08
C LEU A 322 -3.07 -6.66 -12.02
N LEU A 323 -4.10 -7.23 -11.39
CA LEU A 323 -4.25 -8.67 -11.19
C LEU A 323 -4.87 -9.39 -12.40
N CYS A 324 -5.25 -8.67 -13.46
CA CYS A 324 -5.77 -9.29 -14.67
C CYS A 324 -4.69 -10.19 -15.29
N GLY A 325 -4.96 -11.49 -15.34
CA GLY A 325 -4.03 -12.54 -15.77
C GLY A 325 -3.40 -13.35 -14.64
N LEU A 326 -3.84 -13.14 -13.38
CA LEU A 326 -3.38 -13.94 -12.24
C LEU A 326 -3.70 -15.43 -12.39
N ASP A 327 -4.90 -15.75 -12.87
CA ASP A 327 -5.38 -17.13 -13.01
C ASP A 327 -4.87 -17.83 -14.29
N ASP A 328 -4.20 -17.09 -15.19
CA ASP A 328 -3.63 -17.64 -16.43
C ASP A 328 -2.20 -18.19 -16.25
N ARG A 329 -1.63 -18.09 -15.03
CA ARG A 329 -0.21 -18.32 -14.73
C ARG A 329 0.03 -19.45 -13.73
#